data_AF-A0A1X7TEM9-F1
#
_entry.id   AF-A0A1X7TEM9-F1
#
_cell.length_a   1.000
_cell.length_b   1.000
_cell.length_c   1.000
_cell.angle_alpha   90.00
_cell.angle_beta   90.00
_cell.angle_gamma   90.00
#
_symmetry.space_group_name_H-M   'P 1'
#
loop_
_entity.id
_entity.type
_entity.pdbx_description
1 polymer ?
#
loop_
_entity_poly.entity_id
_entity_poly.type
_entity_poly.pdbx_seq_one_letter_code
_entity_poly.pdbx_strand_id
1 'polypeptide(L)'
;CLESFSERGASSWLTVLPIKEHGFTLHKGDFRDALCLRYGWSPPLLPSHCVCGHNFSVEHALNCKCGGFPSIRHNELRDITADLLTEVCHNVLIEPPLQPITG
;
A
#
# COMPACT_ATOMS: atom_id res chain seq x y z
N CYS A 1 -8.91 22.72 4.05
CA CYS A 1 -9.16 21.73 5.13
C CYS A 1 -9.95 20.52 4.61
N LEU A 2 -11.08 20.69 3.90
CA LEU A 2 -11.76 19.58 3.21
C LEU A 2 -11.00 19.08 1.95
N GLU A 3 -10.25 19.96 1.29
CA GLU A 3 -9.53 19.62 0.05
C GLU A 3 -8.44 18.56 0.26
N SER A 4 -7.74 18.57 1.39
CA SER A 4 -6.68 17.59 1.70
C SER A 4 -7.20 16.16 1.85
N PHE A 5 -8.48 15.98 2.17
CA PHE A 5 -9.09 14.64 2.23
C PHE A 5 -9.39 14.06 0.84
N SER A 6 -9.42 14.91 -0.20
CA SER A 6 -9.68 14.52 -1.59
C SER A 6 -8.41 14.20 -2.37
N GLU A 7 -7.24 14.38 -1.77
CA GLU A 7 -5.96 14.09 -2.42
C GLU A 7 -5.73 12.57 -2.53
N ARG A 8 -5.14 12.14 -3.65
CA ARG A 8 -4.78 10.73 -3.87
C ARG A 8 -3.75 10.33 -2.81
N GLY A 9 -4.10 9.37 -1.96
CA GLY A 9 -3.23 8.88 -0.88
C GLY A 9 -3.68 9.28 0.53
N ALA A 10 -4.64 10.18 0.68
CA ALA A 10 -5.22 10.49 1.98
C ALA A 10 -6.06 9.32 2.50
N SER A 11 -5.85 8.92 3.77
CA SER A 11 -6.59 7.82 4.44
C SER A 11 -8.04 8.19 4.81
N SER A 12 -8.72 8.87 3.89
CA SER A 12 -10.00 9.55 4.07
C SER A 12 -11.20 8.68 3.70
N TRP A 13 -11.00 7.39 3.41
CA TRP A 13 -12.05 6.49 2.91
C TRP A 13 -13.28 6.37 3.84
N LEU A 14 -13.14 6.74 5.13
CA LEU A 14 -14.23 6.80 6.10
C LEU A 14 -15.04 8.10 6.06
N THR A 15 -14.46 9.19 5.55
CA THR A 15 -15.03 10.54 5.58
C THR A 15 -15.28 11.12 4.19
N VAL A 16 -14.78 10.47 3.13
CA VAL A 16 -14.96 10.90 1.75
C VAL A 16 -16.28 10.38 1.19
N LEU A 17 -16.91 11.17 0.31
CA LEU A 17 -18.07 10.71 -0.45
C LEU A 17 -17.64 9.61 -1.44
N PRO A 18 -18.37 8.48 -1.54
CA PRO A 18 -18.03 7.37 -2.42
C PRO A 18 -18.38 7.69 -3.89
N ILE A 19 -17.63 8.61 -4.49
CA ILE A 19 -17.80 9.06 -5.88
C ILE A 19 -17.00 8.13 -6.80
N LYS A 20 -17.70 7.46 -7.72
CA LYS A 20 -17.12 6.40 -8.57
C LYS A 20 -16.12 6.96 -9.57
N GLU A 21 -16.41 8.13 -10.12
CA GLU A 21 -15.61 8.84 -11.12
C GLU A 21 -14.22 9.21 -10.61
N HIS A 22 -14.05 9.30 -9.28
CA HIS A 22 -12.79 9.61 -8.61
C HIS A 22 -12.12 8.38 -7.98
N GLY A 23 -12.71 7.19 -8.13
CA GLY A 23 -12.18 5.96 -7.55
C GLY A 23 -12.34 5.87 -6.03
N PHE A 24 -13.28 6.62 -5.45
CA PHE A 24 -13.51 6.63 -3.99
C PHE A 24 -14.51 5.57 -3.52
N THR A 25 -15.09 4.80 -4.45
CA THR A 25 -15.99 3.70 -4.12
C THR A 25 -15.22 2.47 -3.69
N LEU A 26 -15.52 1.97 -2.49
CA LEU A 26 -15.01 0.68 -1.99
C LEU A 26 -16.05 -0.42 -2.15
N HIS A 27 -15.61 -1.65 -2.39
CA HIS A 27 -16.48 -2.80 -2.26
C HIS A 27 -16.84 -3.02 -0.77
N LYS A 28 -17.97 -3.69 -0.50
CA LYS A 28 -18.43 -3.97 0.87
C LYS A 28 -17.37 -4.72 1.69
N GLY A 29 -16.61 -5.60 1.04
CA GLY A 29 -15.50 -6.33 1.63
C GLY A 29 -14.36 -5.40 2.04
N ASP A 30 -13.90 -4.58 1.10
CA ASP A 30 -12.78 -3.65 1.31
C ASP A 30 -13.08 -2.66 2.43
N PHE A 31 -14.31 -2.11 2.49
CA PHE A 31 -14.71 -1.20 3.56
C PHE A 31 -14.64 -1.86 4.94
N ARG A 32 -15.18 -3.09 5.06
CA ARG A 32 -15.15 -3.85 6.31
C ARG A 32 -13.72 -4.18 6.71
N ASP A 33 -12.92 -4.69 5.78
CA ASP A 33 -11.56 -5.13 6.07
C ASP A 33 -10.68 -3.92 6.43
N ALA A 34 -10.82 -2.79 5.72
CA ALA A 34 -10.17 -1.53 6.08
C ALA A 34 -10.59 -1.02 7.47
N LEU A 35 -11.85 -1.21 7.87
CA LEU A 35 -12.34 -0.85 9.21
C LEU A 35 -11.66 -1.72 10.28
N CYS A 36 -11.63 -3.04 10.06
CA CYS A 36 -10.95 -3.97 10.94
C CYS A 36 -9.48 -3.59 11.10
N LEU A 37 -8.77 -3.36 9.99
CA LEU A 37 -7.37 -2.96 10.00
C LEU A 37 -7.14 -1.65 10.76
N ARG A 38 -7.99 -0.64 10.57
CA ARG A 38 -7.88 0.66 11.26
C ARG A 38 -7.99 0.54 12.78
N TYR A 39 -8.85 -0.33 13.27
CA TYR A 39 -9.06 -0.53 14.72
C TYR A 39 -8.27 -1.71 15.29
N GLY A 40 -7.39 -2.33 14.51
CA GLY A 40 -6.61 -3.49 14.94
C GLY A 40 -7.44 -4.75 15.18
N TRP A 41 -8.64 -4.83 14.62
CA TRP A 41 -9.48 -6.02 14.68
C TRP A 41 -9.08 -7.02 13.58
N SER A 42 -9.30 -8.30 13.83
CA SER A 42 -9.08 -9.34 12.82
C SER A 42 -10.22 -9.32 11.79
N PRO A 43 -9.94 -9.19 10.48
CA PRO A 43 -10.97 -9.34 9.45
C PRO A 43 -11.61 -10.74 9.50
N PRO A 44 -12.95 -10.86 9.41
CA PRO A 44 -13.67 -12.11 9.69
C PRO A 44 -13.59 -13.16 8.58
N LEU A 45 -12.94 -12.87 7.44
CA LEU A 45 -12.88 -13.74 6.26
C LEU A 45 -11.45 -13.95 5.74
N LEU A 46 -10.47 -13.93 6.65
CA LEU A 46 -9.11 -14.30 6.29
C LEU A 46 -9.00 -15.80 5.97
N PRO A 47 -8.21 -16.20 4.96
CA PRO A 47 -7.88 -17.61 4.78
C PRO A 47 -7.12 -18.14 6.01
N SER A 48 -7.10 -19.44 6.23
CA SER A 48 -6.33 -20.04 7.32
C SER A 48 -4.82 -20.12 7.02
N HIS A 49 -4.47 -20.34 5.75
CA HIS A 49 -3.09 -20.51 5.29
C HIS A 49 -2.78 -19.67 4.06
N CYS A 50 -1.54 -19.21 3.96
CA CYS A 50 -0.98 -18.59 2.77
C CYS A 50 -0.47 -19.64 1.79
N VAL A 51 -0.36 -19.28 0.51
CA VAL A 51 0.29 -20.09 -0.54
C VAL A 51 1.75 -20.42 -0.23
N CYS A 52 2.40 -19.66 0.66
CA CYS A 52 3.75 -19.97 1.15
C CYS A 52 3.79 -21.02 2.27
N GLY A 53 2.65 -21.65 2.60
CA GLY A 53 2.53 -22.74 3.58
C GLY A 53 2.42 -22.32 5.05
N HIS A 54 2.48 -21.03 5.37
CA HIS A 54 2.36 -20.52 6.74
C HIS A 54 0.92 -20.14 7.09
N ASN A 55 0.60 -20.08 8.39
CA ASN A 55 -0.68 -19.55 8.86
C ASN A 55 -0.86 -18.10 8.39
N PHE A 56 -2.05 -17.78 7.92
CA PHE A 56 -2.35 -16.45 7.43
C PHE A 56 -2.75 -15.53 8.58
N SER A 57 -2.21 -14.33 8.57
CA SER A 57 -2.56 -13.22 9.46
C SER A 57 -2.35 -11.92 8.71
N VAL A 58 -2.86 -10.80 9.25
CA VAL A 58 -2.59 -9.47 8.68
C VAL A 58 -1.09 -9.19 8.62
N GLU A 59 -0.37 -9.49 9.71
CA GLU A 59 1.08 -9.34 9.76
C GLU A 59 1.78 -10.21 8.71
N HIS A 60 1.35 -11.46 8.56
CA HIS A 60 1.90 -12.34 7.55
C HIS A 60 1.66 -11.79 6.14
N ALA A 61 0.44 -11.31 5.85
CA ALA A 61 0.09 -10.76 4.54
C ALA A 61 1.01 -9.58 4.15
N LEU A 62 1.40 -8.73 5.11
CA LEU A 62 2.27 -7.59 4.87
C LEU A 62 3.75 -7.97 4.66
N ASN A 63 4.19 -9.09 5.22
CA ASN A 63 5.59 -9.53 5.17
C ASN A 63 5.84 -10.65 4.14
N CYS A 64 4.80 -11.32 3.68
CA CYS A 64 4.92 -12.49 2.84
C CYS A 64 5.52 -12.15 1.47
N LYS A 65 6.56 -12.87 1.06
CA LYS A 65 7.19 -12.70 -0.26
C LYS A 65 6.28 -13.11 -1.42
N CYS A 66 5.31 -14.00 -1.17
CA CYS A 66 4.39 -14.50 -2.20
C CYS A 66 3.19 -13.58 -2.47
N GLY A 67 2.85 -12.66 -1.54
CA GLY A 67 1.64 -11.85 -1.67
C GLY A 67 1.73 -10.43 -1.11
N GLY A 68 2.63 -10.15 -0.18
CA GLY A 68 2.84 -8.82 0.37
C GLY A 68 3.68 -7.90 -0.52
N PHE A 69 4.30 -8.47 -1.56
CA PHE A 69 5.22 -7.80 -2.49
C PHE A 69 6.13 -6.74 -1.85
N PRO A 70 6.86 -7.06 -0.75
CA PRO A 70 7.51 -6.03 0.07
C PRO A 70 8.51 -5.18 -0.73
N SER A 71 9.27 -5.82 -1.63
CA SER A 71 10.23 -5.14 -2.51
C SER A 71 9.55 -4.15 -3.46
N ILE A 72 8.41 -4.51 -4.07
CA ILE A 72 7.69 -3.61 -4.96
C ILE A 72 7.17 -2.41 -4.18
N ARG A 73 6.59 -2.63 -2.99
CA ARG A 73 6.11 -1.53 -2.13
C ARG A 73 7.22 -0.60 -1.68
N HIS A 74 8.40 -1.13 -1.35
CA HIS A 74 9.56 -0.31 -1.01
C HIS A 74 10.05 0.49 -2.22
N ASN A 75 10.07 -0.12 -3.41
CA ASN A 75 10.42 0.57 -4.64
C ASN A 75 9.41 1.67 -4.98
N GLU A 76 8.11 1.42 -4.87
CA GLU A 76 7.07 2.45 -5.09
C GLU A 76 7.27 3.65 -4.17
N LEU A 77 7.56 3.43 -2.88
CA LEU A 77 7.80 4.51 -1.93
C LEU A 77 9.05 5.34 -2.31
N ARG A 78 10.13 4.65 -2.70
CA ARG A 78 11.36 5.28 -3.19
C ARG A 78 11.10 6.10 -4.45
N ASP A 79 10.37 5.54 -5.40
CA ASP A 79 10.14 6.14 -6.71
C ASP A 79 9.24 7.38 -6.57
N ILE A 80 8.14 7.30 -5.81
CA ILE A 80 7.28 8.46 -5.50
C ILE A 80 8.07 9.57 -4.78
N THR A 81 8.93 9.19 -3.83
CA THR A 81 9.75 10.17 -3.10
C THR A 81 10.73 10.88 -4.04
N ALA A 82 11.39 10.14 -4.94
CA ALA A 82 12.30 10.71 -5.91
C ALA A 82 11.58 11.61 -6.93
N ASP A 83 10.40 11.21 -7.38
CA ASP A 83 9.56 12.02 -8.29
C ASP A 83 9.22 13.37 -7.66
N LEU A 84 8.71 13.36 -6.42
CA LEU A 84 8.39 14.58 -5.68
C LEU A 84 9.63 15.47 -5.43
N LEU A 85 10.77 14.86 -5.11
CA LEU A 85 12.01 15.62 -4.89
C LEU A 85 12.54 16.24 -6.18
N THR A 86 12.33 15.60 -7.34
CA THR A 86 12.77 16.11 -8.64
C THR A 86 12.09 17.43 -9.01
N GLU A 87 10.89 17.69 -8.47
CA GLU A 87 10.17 18.95 -8.69
C GLU A 87 10.82 20.15 -7.98
N VAL A 88 11.55 19.93 -6.88
CA VAL A 88 12.04 21.00 -5.99
C VAL A 88 13.56 20.99 -5.78
N CYS A 89 14.24 19.88 -6.08
CA CYS A 89 15.68 19.71 -5.90
C CYS A 89 16.38 19.44 -7.23
N HIS A 90 17.61 19.94 -7.35
CA HIS A 90 18.48 19.59 -8.48
C HIS A 90 19.30 18.33 -8.15
N ASN A 91 19.61 17.52 -9.17
CA ASN A 91 20.44 16.31 -9.07
C ASN A 91 19.89 15.18 -8.19
N VAL A 92 18.57 14.95 -8.24
CA VAL A 92 17.94 13.79 -7.60
C VAL A 92 18.16 12.55 -8.47
N LEU A 93 18.57 11.43 -7.85
CA LEU A 93 18.76 10.14 -8.52
C LEU A 93 18.20 9.02 -7.65
N ILE A 94 17.57 8.03 -8.29
CA ILE A 94 17.15 6.78 -7.65
C ILE A 94 18.35 5.85 -7.59
N GLU A 95 18.47 5.09 -6.49
CA GLU A 95 19.53 4.08 -6.33
C GLU A 95 19.53 3.10 -7.52
N PRO A 96 20.66 2.96 -8.24
CA PRO A 96 20.76 2.04 -9.36
C PRO A 96 20.75 0.58 -8.88
N PRO A 97 20.36 -0.37 -9.74
CA PRO A 97 20.42 -1.79 -9.40
C PRO A 97 21.86 -2.22 -9.08
N LEU A 98 21.98 -3.19 -8.16
CA LEU A 98 23.27 -3.76 -7.79
C LEU A 98 24.00 -4.30 -9.05
N GLN A 99 25.31 -4.07 -9.10
CA GLN A 99 26.12 -4.62 -10.18
C GLN A 99 26.02 -6.15 -10.20
N PRO A 100 25.93 -6.78 -11.38
CA PRO A 100 25.96 -8.23 -11.48
C PRO A 100 27.27 -8.77 -10.88
N ILE A 101 27.15 -9.76 -10.01
CA ILE A 101 28.30 -10.56 -9.56
C ILE A 101 28.75 -11.44 -10.72
N THR A 102 29.65 -10.90 -11.53
CA THR A 102 30.46 -11.67 -12.48
C THR A 102 31.77 -11.99 -11.75
N GLY A 103 31.92 -13.25 -11.38
CA GLY A 103 33.20 -13.80 -10.90
C GLY A 103 34.09 -14.17 -12.07
#